data_AF-A0A328SNY2-F1
#
_entry.id   AF-A0A328SNY2-F1
#
_cell.length_a   1.000
_cell.length_b   1.000
_cell.length_c   1.000
_cell.angle_alpha   90.00
_cell.angle_beta   90.00
_cell.angle_gamma   90.00
#
_symmetry.space_group_name_H-M   'P 1'
#
loop_
_entity.id
_entity.type
_entity.pdbx_description
1 polymer ?
#
loop_
_entity_poly.entity_id
_entity_poly.type
_entity_poly.pdbx_seq_one_letter_code
_entity_poly.pdbx_strand_id
1 'polypeptide(L)'
;MNKRKISIIAAIIILAIVAYFGVTQYQSYQEEVLTESFNKNLQNASAIEANLISSTEKFNNQPSTDVDELISTINNDMTPKYAEELKILNDTYESTNNDTKKQYVSLQMKRIELSSKNLNATVTTLNAISQLYKGEKSPQDAQTSINNANKDSTDSSNELNSVLTDIKTLLKQNPEFEQSLRGLHLEKSFYGETQQQVQAQNSTNATNTTNDTQ
;
A
#
# COMPACT_ATOMS: atom_id res chain seq x y z
N MET A 1 -23.47 58.28 -22.78
CA MET A 1 -22.43 57.28 -23.08
C MET A 1 -22.78 56.58 -24.40
N ASN A 2 -21.83 56.46 -25.35
CA ASN A 2 -22.11 55.98 -26.71
C ASN A 2 -22.50 54.48 -26.68
N LYS A 3 -23.60 54.07 -27.35
CA LYS A 3 -24.14 52.70 -27.31
C LYS A 3 -23.08 51.62 -27.64
N ARG A 4 -22.12 51.95 -28.53
CA ARG A 4 -20.95 51.11 -28.83
C ARG A 4 -20.02 50.87 -27.63
N LYS A 5 -19.79 51.88 -26.79
CA LYS A 5 -18.96 51.76 -25.58
C LYS A 5 -19.64 50.91 -24.51
N ILE A 6 -20.97 51.00 -24.39
CA ILE A 6 -21.78 50.18 -23.46
C ILE A 6 -21.74 48.70 -23.87
N SER A 7 -21.88 48.41 -25.17
CA SER A 7 -21.82 47.04 -25.71
C SER A 7 -20.44 46.38 -25.51
N ILE A 8 -19.35 47.13 -25.68
CA ILE A 8 -17.98 46.61 -25.46
C ILE A 8 -17.76 46.30 -23.97
N ILE A 9 -18.18 47.20 -23.07
CA ILE A 9 -18.06 46.98 -21.62
C ILE A 9 -18.89 45.76 -21.19
N ALA A 10 -20.11 45.61 -21.71
CA ALA A 10 -20.96 44.45 -21.43
C ALA A 10 -20.33 43.13 -21.92
N ALA A 11 -19.72 43.12 -23.11
CA ALA A 11 -19.05 41.92 -23.64
C ALA A 11 -17.83 41.50 -22.81
N ILE A 12 -17.04 42.47 -22.32
CA ILE A 12 -15.88 42.21 -21.45
C ILE A 12 -16.34 41.65 -20.10
N ILE A 13 -17.43 42.19 -19.53
CA ILE A 13 -18.00 41.69 -18.27
C ILE A 13 -18.52 40.26 -18.45
N ILE A 14 -19.20 39.96 -19.56
CA ILE A 14 -19.68 38.60 -19.85
C ILE A 14 -18.51 37.63 -20.02
N LEU A 15 -17.44 38.02 -20.74
CA LEU A 15 -16.24 37.19 -20.87
C LEU A 15 -15.53 36.96 -19.53
N ALA A 16 -15.46 37.97 -18.67
CA ALA A 16 -14.88 37.84 -17.33
C ALA A 16 -15.71 36.90 -16.44
N ILE A 17 -17.05 36.96 -16.54
CA ILE A 17 -17.98 36.05 -15.85
C ILE A 17 -17.80 34.62 -16.37
N VAL A 18 -17.80 34.40 -17.69
CA VAL A 18 -17.59 33.07 -18.29
C VAL A 18 -16.22 32.51 -17.94
N ALA A 19 -15.17 33.33 -17.91
CA ALA A 19 -13.84 32.91 -17.47
C ALA A 19 -13.83 32.53 -15.99
N TYR A 20 -14.46 33.33 -15.11
CA TYR A 20 -14.51 33.06 -13.68
C TYR A 20 -15.33 31.79 -13.34
N PHE A 21 -16.53 31.66 -13.90
CA PHE A 21 -17.37 30.47 -13.70
C PHE A 21 -16.83 29.24 -14.43
N GLY A 22 -16.21 29.40 -15.61
CA GLY A 22 -15.59 28.32 -16.36
C GLY A 22 -14.35 27.74 -15.66
N VAL A 23 -13.50 28.60 -15.08
CA VAL A 23 -12.30 28.16 -14.34
C VAL A 23 -12.70 27.44 -13.05
N THR A 24 -13.69 27.94 -12.31
CA THR A 24 -14.14 27.30 -11.06
C THR A 24 -14.79 25.94 -11.29
N GLN A 25 -15.66 25.80 -12.30
CA GLN A 25 -16.25 24.52 -12.70
C GLN A 25 -15.20 23.51 -13.19
N TYR A 26 -14.18 23.98 -13.92
CA TYR A 26 -13.10 23.13 -14.41
C TYR A 26 -12.19 22.65 -13.27
N GLN A 27 -11.89 23.51 -12.30
CA GLN A 27 -11.12 23.14 -11.11
C GLN A 27 -11.85 22.09 -10.26
N SER A 28 -13.15 22.26 -10.00
CA SER A 28 -13.93 21.28 -9.25
C SER A 28 -14.02 19.92 -9.98
N TYR A 29 -14.17 19.92 -11.30
CA TYR A 29 -14.18 18.69 -12.10
C TYR A 29 -12.83 17.97 -12.09
N GLN A 30 -11.73 18.72 -12.21
CA GLN A 30 -10.39 18.12 -12.12
C GLN A 30 -10.12 17.51 -10.74
N GLU A 31 -10.52 18.18 -9.65
CA GLU A 31 -10.37 17.65 -8.30
C GLU A 31 -11.19 16.38 -8.05
N GLU A 32 -12.40 16.30 -8.61
CA GLU A 32 -13.26 15.12 -8.53
C GLU A 32 -12.63 13.92 -9.27
N VAL A 33 -12.18 14.11 -10.52
CA VAL A 33 -11.54 13.05 -11.32
C VAL A 33 -10.24 12.56 -10.68
N LEU A 34 -9.42 13.47 -10.15
CA LEU A 34 -8.19 13.11 -9.44
C LEU A 34 -8.48 12.32 -8.16
N THR A 35 -9.52 12.71 -7.41
CA THR A 35 -9.94 12.00 -6.19
C THR A 35 -10.50 10.61 -6.50
N GLU A 36 -11.31 10.46 -7.55
CA GLU A 36 -11.82 9.16 -7.99
C GLU A 36 -10.68 8.24 -8.44
N SER A 37 -9.75 8.75 -9.25
CA SER A 37 -8.56 8.02 -9.70
C SER A 37 -7.70 7.55 -8.52
N PHE A 38 -7.43 8.44 -7.56
CA PHE A 38 -6.70 8.14 -6.34
C PHE A 38 -7.36 6.99 -5.55
N ASN A 39 -8.66 7.09 -5.29
CA ASN A 39 -9.41 6.10 -4.53
C ASN A 39 -9.45 4.74 -5.24
N LYS A 40 -9.74 4.74 -6.55
CA LYS A 40 -9.80 3.52 -7.36
C LYS A 40 -8.45 2.82 -7.41
N ASN A 41 -7.36 3.55 -7.57
CA ASN A 41 -6.03 2.96 -7.61
C ASN A 41 -5.63 2.36 -6.26
N LEU A 42 -5.97 3.01 -5.14
CA LEU A 42 -5.77 2.42 -3.80
C LEU A 42 -6.58 1.12 -3.61
N GLN A 43 -7.83 1.07 -4.06
CA GLN A 43 -8.63 -0.15 -4.02
C GLN A 43 -8.02 -1.27 -4.86
N ASN A 44 -7.50 -0.94 -6.05
CA ASN A 44 -6.81 -1.92 -6.90
C ASN A 44 -5.52 -2.44 -6.24
N ALA A 45 -4.70 -1.55 -5.68
CA ALA A 45 -3.49 -1.94 -4.93
C ALA A 45 -3.85 -2.84 -3.74
N SER A 46 -4.90 -2.48 -2.99
CA SER A 46 -5.40 -3.29 -1.88
C SER A 46 -5.92 -4.66 -2.31
N ALA A 47 -6.54 -4.78 -3.48
CA ALA A 47 -6.98 -6.07 -4.00
C ALA A 47 -5.80 -6.97 -4.38
N ILE A 48 -4.71 -6.40 -4.88
CA ILE A 48 -3.46 -7.14 -5.12
C ILE A 48 -2.89 -7.65 -3.79
N GLU A 49 -2.86 -6.82 -2.76
CA GLU A 49 -2.40 -7.24 -1.43
C GLU A 49 -3.26 -8.36 -0.84
N ALA A 50 -4.58 -8.28 -0.96
CA ALA A 50 -5.48 -9.36 -0.53
C ALA A 50 -5.14 -10.69 -1.25
N ASN A 51 -4.84 -10.63 -2.55
CA ASN A 51 -4.38 -11.80 -3.31
C ASN A 51 -3.02 -12.32 -2.84
N LEU A 52 -2.09 -11.43 -2.48
CA LEU A 52 -0.78 -11.80 -1.93
C LEU A 52 -0.91 -12.47 -0.55
N ILE A 53 -1.78 -11.95 0.32
CA ILE A 53 -2.10 -12.55 1.62
C ILE A 53 -2.64 -13.97 1.40
N SER A 54 -3.64 -14.13 0.54
CA SER A 54 -4.21 -15.44 0.22
C SER A 54 -3.18 -16.40 -0.37
N SER A 55 -2.32 -15.93 -1.30
CA SER A 55 -1.21 -16.73 -1.84
C SER A 55 -0.23 -17.16 -0.76
N THR A 56 0.11 -16.27 0.17
CA THR A 56 1.03 -16.55 1.29
C THR A 56 0.43 -17.56 2.27
N GLU A 57 -0.85 -17.43 2.59
CA GLU A 57 -1.57 -18.39 3.45
C GLU A 57 -1.63 -19.77 2.79
N LYS A 58 -1.90 -19.85 1.49
CA LYS A 58 -1.86 -21.12 0.75
C LYS A 58 -0.46 -21.72 0.78
N PHE A 59 0.56 -20.91 0.50
CA PHE A 59 1.96 -21.31 0.53
C PHE A 59 2.36 -21.89 1.90
N ASN A 60 2.03 -21.19 2.99
CA ASN A 60 2.36 -21.62 4.36
C ASN A 60 1.61 -22.89 4.79
N ASN A 61 0.44 -23.17 4.21
CA ASN A 61 -0.37 -24.34 4.52
C ASN A 61 -0.20 -25.48 3.50
N GLN A 62 0.62 -25.30 2.47
CA GLN A 62 0.88 -26.35 1.49
C GLN A 62 1.93 -27.32 2.07
N PRO A 63 1.58 -28.61 2.27
CA PRO A 63 2.58 -29.62 2.59
C PRO A 63 3.40 -29.90 1.33
N SER A 64 4.43 -29.09 1.07
CA SER A 64 5.41 -29.39 0.03
C SER A 64 6.75 -29.70 0.67
N THR A 65 7.35 -30.82 0.24
CA THR A 65 8.74 -31.18 0.54
C THR A 65 9.70 -30.68 -0.54
N ASP A 66 9.19 -30.05 -1.60
CA ASP A 66 9.98 -29.58 -2.74
C ASP A 66 10.25 -28.08 -2.64
N VAL A 67 11.48 -27.76 -2.25
CA VAL A 67 11.95 -26.38 -2.12
C VAL A 67 11.96 -25.65 -3.47
N ASP A 68 12.17 -26.35 -4.59
CA ASP A 68 12.18 -25.72 -5.92
C ASP A 68 10.77 -25.31 -6.36
N GLU A 69 9.75 -26.10 -6.03
CA GLU A 69 8.34 -25.74 -6.25
C GLU A 69 7.96 -24.48 -5.47
N LEU A 70 8.43 -24.38 -4.21
CA LEU A 70 8.21 -23.21 -3.36
C LEU A 70 8.89 -21.97 -3.96
N ILE A 71 10.15 -22.08 -4.40
CA ILE A 71 10.88 -20.99 -5.07
C ILE A 71 10.16 -20.56 -6.35
N SER A 72 9.70 -21.53 -7.16
CA SER A 72 8.95 -21.27 -8.40
C SER A 72 7.66 -20.49 -8.12
N THR A 73 6.89 -20.92 -7.12
CA THR A 73 5.64 -20.25 -6.72
C THR A 73 5.90 -18.81 -6.30
N ILE A 74 6.93 -18.58 -5.48
CA ILE A 74 7.28 -17.21 -5.05
C ILE A 74 7.66 -16.35 -6.27
N ASN A 75 8.55 -16.85 -7.12
CA ASN A 75 9.09 -16.07 -8.25
C ASN A 75 8.06 -15.80 -9.34
N ASN A 76 7.16 -16.75 -9.61
CA ASN A 76 6.22 -16.65 -10.74
C ASN A 76 4.85 -16.09 -10.32
N ASP A 77 4.40 -16.33 -9.09
CA ASP A 77 3.03 -15.95 -8.67
C ASP A 77 3.01 -14.76 -7.70
N MET A 78 4.03 -14.62 -6.84
CA MET A 78 4.05 -13.60 -5.79
C MET A 78 4.87 -12.37 -6.20
N THR A 79 6.12 -12.55 -6.62
CA THR A 79 7.02 -11.45 -6.99
C THR A 79 6.42 -10.49 -8.03
N PRO A 80 5.76 -10.95 -9.12
CA PRO A 80 5.15 -10.04 -10.09
C PRO A 80 4.06 -9.15 -9.51
N LYS A 81 3.30 -9.64 -8.52
CA LYS A 81 2.23 -8.88 -7.87
C LYS A 81 2.76 -7.71 -7.05
N TYR A 82 3.91 -7.85 -6.40
CA TYR A 82 4.58 -6.72 -5.72
C TYR A 82 4.96 -5.61 -6.72
N ALA A 83 5.46 -5.98 -7.90
CA ALA A 83 5.78 -5.01 -8.94
C ALA A 83 4.52 -4.34 -9.51
N GLU A 84 3.43 -5.09 -9.67
CA GLU A 84 2.13 -4.57 -10.09
C GLU A 84 1.57 -3.57 -9.07
N GLU A 85 1.60 -3.93 -7.77
CA GLU A 85 1.15 -3.04 -6.69
C GLU A 85 1.97 -1.74 -6.64
N LEU A 86 3.30 -1.84 -6.75
CA LEU A 86 4.18 -0.65 -6.82
C LEU A 86 3.84 0.25 -8.00
N LYS A 87 3.55 -0.33 -9.17
CA LYS A 87 3.17 0.45 -10.35
C LYS A 87 1.86 1.22 -10.11
N ILE A 88 0.85 0.55 -9.55
CA ILE A 88 -0.44 1.19 -9.24
C ILE A 88 -0.27 2.28 -8.18
N LEU A 89 0.56 2.04 -7.15
CA LEU A 89 0.85 3.05 -6.14
C LEU A 89 1.61 4.24 -6.75
N ASN A 90 2.54 4.02 -7.67
CA ASN A 90 3.19 5.11 -8.39
C ASN A 90 2.19 5.92 -9.23
N ASP A 91 1.26 5.26 -9.94
CA ASP A 91 0.18 5.96 -10.66
C ASP A 91 -0.76 6.72 -9.69
N THR A 92 -0.97 6.19 -8.49
CA THR A 92 -1.73 6.85 -7.41
C THR A 92 -1.04 8.11 -6.93
N TYR A 93 0.29 8.08 -6.80
CA TYR A 93 1.10 9.24 -6.38
C TYR A 93 0.96 10.41 -7.36
N GLU A 94 0.94 10.11 -8.67
CA GLU A 94 0.76 11.10 -9.73
C GLU A 94 -0.70 11.61 -9.85
N SER A 95 -1.67 10.85 -9.33
CA SER A 95 -3.10 11.20 -9.37
C SER A 95 -3.56 12.22 -8.30
N THR A 96 -2.64 12.80 -7.53
CA THR A 96 -2.96 13.77 -6.48
C THR A 96 -1.95 14.91 -6.43
N ASN A 97 -2.41 16.11 -6.10
CA ASN A 97 -1.54 17.26 -5.76
C ASN A 97 -1.47 17.54 -4.26
N ASN A 98 -2.17 16.76 -3.44
CA ASN A 98 -2.18 16.91 -1.99
C ASN A 98 -0.95 16.24 -1.36
N ASP A 99 -0.14 17.01 -0.63
CA ASP A 99 1.12 16.54 -0.03
C ASP A 99 0.92 15.42 0.99
N THR A 100 -0.13 15.48 1.83
CA THR A 100 -0.46 14.40 2.77
C THR A 100 -0.75 13.09 2.03
N LYS A 101 -1.55 13.15 0.95
CA LYS A 101 -1.85 11.99 0.11
C LYS A 101 -0.59 11.46 -0.58
N LYS A 102 0.30 12.32 -1.06
CA LYS A 102 1.60 11.93 -1.65
C LYS A 102 2.48 11.23 -0.63
N GLN A 103 2.65 11.81 0.55
CA GLN A 103 3.43 11.23 1.64
C GLN A 103 2.87 9.86 2.03
N TYR A 104 1.54 9.72 2.12
CA TYR A 104 0.88 8.44 2.37
C TYR A 104 1.22 7.40 1.30
N VAL A 105 1.08 7.74 0.02
CA VAL A 105 1.39 6.82 -1.07
C VAL A 105 2.87 6.43 -1.08
N SER A 106 3.79 7.37 -0.81
CA SER A 106 5.21 7.06 -0.68
C SER A 106 5.49 6.07 0.46
N LEU A 107 4.79 6.19 1.60
CA LEU A 107 4.88 5.21 2.69
C LEU A 107 4.34 3.83 2.26
N GLN A 108 3.23 3.79 1.50
CA GLN A 108 2.70 2.52 0.95
C GLN A 108 3.67 1.89 -0.05
N MET A 109 4.30 2.67 -0.94
CA MET A 109 5.32 2.15 -1.86
C MET A 109 6.50 1.56 -1.08
N LYS A 110 6.99 2.28 -0.08
CA LYS A 110 8.10 1.82 0.77
C LYS A 110 7.75 0.54 1.54
N ARG A 111 6.51 0.42 2.03
CA ARG A 111 5.98 -0.80 2.64
C ARG A 111 6.11 -1.99 1.68
N ILE A 112 5.67 -1.82 0.43
CA ILE A 112 5.70 -2.88 -0.59
C ILE A 112 7.13 -3.24 -1.03
N GLU A 113 8.03 -2.25 -1.13
CA GLU A 113 9.46 -2.50 -1.36
C GLU A 113 10.08 -3.38 -0.26
N LEU A 114 9.78 -3.09 1.01
CA LEU A 114 10.30 -3.84 2.16
C LEU A 114 9.68 -5.24 2.25
N SER A 115 8.38 -5.39 1.99
CA SER A 115 7.72 -6.69 1.92
C SER A 115 8.30 -7.56 0.80
N SER A 116 8.55 -6.98 -0.38
CA SER A 116 9.21 -7.65 -1.50
C SER A 116 10.65 -8.08 -1.13
N LYS A 117 11.39 -7.21 -0.43
CA LYS A 117 12.74 -7.55 0.06
C LYS A 117 12.74 -8.71 1.06
N ASN A 118 11.77 -8.75 1.97
CA ASN A 118 11.57 -9.88 2.89
C ASN A 118 11.27 -11.20 2.16
N LEU A 119 10.43 -11.14 1.12
CA LEU A 119 10.14 -12.30 0.29
C LEU A 119 11.38 -12.79 -0.48
N ASN A 120 12.18 -11.87 -1.02
CA ASN A 120 13.44 -12.21 -1.69
C ASN A 120 14.49 -12.83 -0.73
N ALA A 121 14.53 -12.37 0.53
CA ALA A 121 15.35 -13.02 1.56
C ALA A 121 14.89 -14.47 1.81
N THR A 122 13.57 -14.72 1.81
CA THR A 122 13.01 -16.08 1.90
C THR A 122 13.46 -16.95 0.72
N VAL A 123 13.37 -16.43 -0.51
CA VAL A 123 13.87 -17.12 -1.71
C VAL A 123 15.37 -17.41 -1.61
N THR A 124 16.16 -16.48 -1.09
CA THR A 124 17.61 -16.66 -0.89
C THR A 124 17.91 -17.80 0.08
N THR A 125 17.17 -17.88 1.18
CA THR A 125 17.26 -18.99 2.15
C THR A 125 16.88 -20.32 1.51
N LEU A 126 15.75 -20.38 0.81
CA LEU A 126 15.29 -21.59 0.12
C LEU A 126 16.30 -22.05 -0.95
N ASN A 127 16.84 -21.12 -1.75
CA ASN A 127 17.88 -21.41 -2.74
C ASN A 127 19.15 -21.98 -2.09
N ALA A 128 19.61 -21.40 -0.99
CA ALA A 128 20.78 -21.90 -0.27
C ALA A 128 20.57 -23.32 0.26
N ILE A 129 19.37 -23.63 0.74
CA ILE A 129 18.98 -24.97 1.19
C ILE A 129 18.94 -25.94 0.02
N SER A 130 18.25 -25.61 -1.08
CA SER A 130 18.15 -26.45 -2.28
C SER A 130 19.54 -26.78 -2.85
N GLN A 131 20.41 -25.77 -3.00
CA GLN A 131 21.77 -25.94 -3.50
C GLN A 131 22.66 -26.78 -2.56
N LEU A 132 22.47 -26.67 -1.24
CA LEU A 132 23.17 -27.52 -0.28
C LEU A 132 22.76 -28.99 -0.43
N TYR A 133 21.45 -29.27 -0.52
CA TYR A 133 20.94 -30.64 -0.69
C TYR A 133 21.36 -31.26 -2.03
N LYS A 134 21.49 -30.46 -3.08
CA LYS A 134 21.97 -30.90 -4.41
C LYS A 134 23.49 -31.04 -4.49
N GLY A 135 24.24 -30.60 -3.46
CA GLY A 135 25.70 -30.57 -3.47
C GLY A 135 26.31 -29.48 -4.38
N GLU A 136 25.49 -28.52 -4.82
CA GLU A 136 25.91 -27.38 -5.65
C GLU A 136 26.57 -26.27 -4.82
N LYS A 137 26.32 -26.26 -3.50
CA LYS A 137 26.88 -25.28 -2.56
C LYS A 137 27.43 -25.99 -1.32
N SER A 138 28.58 -25.52 -0.83
CA SER A 138 29.19 -26.07 0.40
C SER A 138 28.33 -25.74 1.63
N PRO A 139 28.41 -26.52 2.72
CA PRO A 139 27.72 -26.19 3.97
C PRO A 139 28.05 -24.79 4.49
N GLN A 140 29.32 -24.36 4.39
CA GLN A 140 29.78 -23.06 4.87
C GLN A 140 29.22 -21.90 4.03
N ASP A 141 29.19 -22.05 2.71
CA ASP A 141 28.64 -21.02 1.81
C ASP A 141 27.11 -20.94 1.92
N ALA A 142 26.44 -22.08 2.11
CA ALA A 142 25.01 -22.14 2.35
C ALA A 142 24.66 -21.43 3.66
N GLN A 143 25.39 -21.71 4.75
CA GLN A 143 25.18 -21.05 6.03
C GLN A 143 25.44 -19.53 5.95
N THR A 144 26.46 -19.11 5.20
CA THR A 144 26.74 -17.68 4.98
C THR A 144 25.59 -17.00 4.24
N SER A 145 25.06 -17.65 3.18
CA SER A 145 23.90 -17.15 2.42
C SER A 145 22.66 -17.00 3.32
N ILE A 146 22.39 -18.01 4.16
CA ILE A 146 21.26 -18.02 5.11
C ILE A 146 21.43 -16.92 6.16
N ASN A 147 22.63 -16.74 6.71
CA ASN A 147 22.89 -15.70 7.71
C ASN A 147 22.67 -14.29 7.14
N ASN A 148 23.14 -14.05 5.91
CA ASN A 148 22.94 -12.77 5.23
C ASN A 148 21.46 -12.53 4.93
N ALA A 149 20.74 -13.54 4.41
CA ALA A 149 19.31 -13.45 4.15
C ALA A 149 18.50 -13.18 5.44
N ASN A 150 18.84 -13.85 6.55
CA ASN A 150 18.20 -13.61 7.84
C ASN A 150 18.45 -12.20 8.37
N LYS A 151 19.67 -11.67 8.17
CA LYS A 151 19.99 -10.29 8.51
C LYS A 151 19.17 -9.31 7.66
N ASP A 152 19.13 -9.50 6.34
CA ASP A 152 18.36 -8.65 5.43
C ASP A 152 16.87 -8.67 5.75
N SER A 153 16.32 -9.84 6.08
CA SER A 153 14.93 -10.00 6.51
C SER A 153 14.65 -9.29 7.85
N THR A 154 15.57 -9.40 8.82
CA THR A 154 15.43 -8.72 10.12
C THR A 154 15.47 -7.20 9.97
N ASP A 155 16.47 -6.68 9.24
CA ASP A 155 16.65 -5.25 9.03
C ASP A 155 15.45 -4.67 8.28
N SER A 156 14.97 -5.35 7.23
CA SER A 156 13.82 -4.90 6.44
C SER A 156 12.50 -5.02 7.19
N SER A 157 12.33 -6.03 8.06
CA SER A 157 11.15 -6.15 8.93
C SER A 157 11.09 -5.06 10.00
N ASN A 158 12.24 -4.67 10.56
CA ASN A 158 12.31 -3.56 11.50
C ASN A 158 11.93 -2.24 10.81
N GLU A 159 12.46 -2.00 9.61
CA GLU A 159 12.11 -0.82 8.80
C GLU A 159 10.61 -0.83 8.41
N LEU A 160 10.07 -2.00 8.05
CA LEU A 160 8.64 -2.16 7.72
C LEU A 160 7.74 -1.78 8.90
N ASN A 161 8.10 -2.21 10.12
CA ASN A 161 7.36 -1.83 11.33
C ASN A 161 7.40 -0.32 11.59
N SER A 162 8.52 0.34 11.28
CA SER A 162 8.61 1.81 11.34
C SER A 162 7.66 2.45 10.34
N VAL A 163 7.67 1.99 9.08
CA VAL A 163 6.79 2.51 8.02
C VAL A 163 5.31 2.34 8.38
N LEU A 164 4.91 1.19 8.94
CA LEU A 164 3.54 0.98 9.43
C LEU A 164 3.16 1.94 10.57
N THR A 165 4.12 2.27 11.44
CA THR A 165 3.93 3.27 12.51
C THR A 165 3.80 4.68 11.95
N ASP A 166 4.59 5.01 10.92
CA ASP A 166 4.53 6.30 10.23
C ASP A 166 3.20 6.47 9.49
N ILE A 167 2.70 5.42 8.84
CA ILE A 167 1.36 5.40 8.21
C ILE A 167 0.29 5.71 9.27
N LYS A 168 0.28 4.98 10.39
CA LYS A 168 -0.68 5.24 11.49
C LYS A 168 -0.60 6.66 12.01
N THR A 169 0.61 7.17 12.18
CA THR A 169 0.85 8.53 12.69
C THR A 169 0.31 9.57 11.73
N LEU A 170 0.59 9.41 10.43
CA LEU A 170 0.09 10.30 9.38
C LEU A 170 -1.43 10.32 9.34
N LEU A 171 -2.07 9.14 9.39
CA LEU A 171 -3.54 9.04 9.37
C LEU A 171 -4.16 9.67 10.62
N LYS A 172 -3.61 9.41 11.81
CA LYS A 172 -4.07 10.02 13.06
C LYS A 172 -3.95 11.55 13.06
N GLN A 173 -2.91 12.09 12.41
CA GLN A 173 -2.72 13.54 12.25
C GLN A 173 -3.67 14.16 11.21
N ASN A 174 -4.30 13.34 10.36
CA ASN A 174 -5.16 13.76 9.26
C ASN A 174 -6.49 12.98 9.29
N PRO A 175 -7.37 13.21 10.28
CA PRO A 175 -8.54 12.37 10.54
C PRO A 175 -9.57 12.33 9.41
N GLU A 176 -9.74 13.43 8.66
CA GLU A 176 -10.63 13.43 7.48
C GLU A 176 -10.09 12.50 6.38
N PHE A 177 -8.78 12.48 6.20
CA PHE A 177 -8.13 11.57 5.25
C PHE A 177 -8.23 10.11 5.74
N GLU A 178 -7.98 9.85 7.02
CA GLU A 178 -8.19 8.52 7.61
C GLU A 178 -9.63 8.03 7.38
N GLN A 179 -10.63 8.87 7.65
CA GLN A 179 -12.03 8.53 7.45
C GLN A 179 -12.33 8.22 5.98
N SER A 180 -11.78 9.01 5.05
CA SER A 180 -11.95 8.75 3.60
C SER A 180 -11.36 7.40 3.20
N LEU A 181 -10.17 7.05 3.70
CA LEU A 181 -9.53 5.76 3.41
C LEU A 181 -10.28 4.59 4.04
N ARG A 182 -10.82 4.74 5.26
CA ARG A 182 -11.62 3.70 5.91
C ARG A 182 -12.91 3.43 5.14
N GLY A 183 -13.48 4.45 4.49
CA GLY A 183 -14.61 4.29 3.57
C GLY A 183 -14.32 3.49 2.30
N LEU A 184 -13.04 3.32 1.94
CA LEU A 184 -12.63 2.52 0.76
C LEU A 184 -12.54 1.01 1.06
N HIS A 185 -12.62 0.60 2.34
CA HIS A 185 -12.52 -0.79 2.77
C HIS A 185 -11.25 -1.51 2.28
N LEU A 186 -10.09 -0.87 2.48
CA LEU A 186 -8.79 -1.41 2.07
C LEU A 186 -8.29 -2.48 3.06
N GLU A 187 -7.21 -3.17 2.69
CA GLU A 187 -6.51 -4.12 3.54
C GLU A 187 -5.89 -3.42 4.76
N LYS A 188 -5.77 -4.16 5.86
CA LYS A 188 -5.40 -3.62 7.19
C LYS A 188 -4.09 -2.83 7.21
N SER A 189 -3.12 -3.32 6.47
CA SER A 189 -1.80 -2.71 6.30
C SER A 189 -1.84 -1.33 5.62
N PHE A 190 -2.90 -0.99 4.85
CA PHE A 190 -3.10 0.37 4.32
C PHE A 190 -3.39 1.38 5.45
N TYR A 191 -3.79 0.90 6.62
CA TYR A 191 -3.98 1.68 7.85
C TYR A 191 -2.81 1.53 8.84
N GLY A 192 -1.71 0.90 8.40
CA GLY A 192 -0.54 0.61 9.23
C GLY A 192 -0.78 -0.49 10.28
N GLU A 193 -1.87 -1.25 10.16
CA GLU A 193 -2.23 -2.34 11.06
C GLU A 193 -1.61 -3.66 10.61
N THR A 194 -1.13 -4.47 11.54
CA THR A 194 -0.69 -5.85 11.25
C THR A 194 -1.80 -6.83 11.55
N GLN A 195 -1.79 -8.00 10.89
CA GLN A 195 -2.81 -9.03 11.11
C GLN A 195 -2.90 -9.50 12.59
N GLN A 196 -1.81 -9.39 13.38
CA GLN A 196 -1.78 -9.78 14.79
C GLN A 196 -2.41 -8.75 15.75
N GLN A 197 -2.56 -7.48 15.37
CA GLN A 197 -3.02 -6.42 16.30
C GLN A 197 -4.55 -6.41 16.54
N VAL A 198 -5.33 -7.12 15.73
CA VAL A 198 -6.81 -7.12 15.82
C VAL A 198 -7.35 -8.08 16.89
N GLN A 199 -6.60 -9.12 17.27
CA GLN A 199 -7.00 -9.99 18.39
C GLN A 199 -6.93 -9.27 19.75
N ALA A 200 -6.09 -8.25 19.89
CA ALA A 200 -6.02 -7.44 21.11
C ALA A 200 -7.21 -6.48 21.25
N GLN A 201 -7.71 -5.88 20.16
CA GLN A 201 -8.83 -4.93 20.23
C GLN A 201 -10.22 -5.60 20.37
N ASN A 202 -10.42 -6.80 19.81
CA ASN A 202 -11.65 -7.56 20.04
C ASN A 202 -11.73 -8.17 21.45
N SER A 203 -10.60 -8.37 22.13
CA SER A 203 -10.57 -8.83 23.51
C SER A 203 -10.93 -7.73 24.50
N THR A 204 -10.63 -6.46 24.22
CA THR A 204 -10.96 -5.33 25.12
C THR A 204 -12.44 -4.94 25.09
N ASN A 205 -13.13 -5.17 23.96
CA ASN A 205 -14.57 -4.90 23.87
C ASN A 205 -15.45 -6.01 24.47
N ALA A 206 -14.91 -7.22 24.67
CA ALA A 206 -15.64 -8.34 25.29
C ALA A 206 -15.63 -8.29 26.84
N THR A 207 -14.68 -7.56 27.47
CA THR A 207 -14.58 -7.53 28.94
C THR A 207 -15.49 -6.49 29.60
N ASN A 208 -16.09 -5.56 28.84
CA ASN A 208 -16.92 -4.48 29.40
C ASN A 208 -18.43 -4.76 29.41
N THR A 209 -18.88 -5.98 29.08
CA THR A 209 -20.33 -6.31 29.04
C THR A 209 -20.77 -7.34 30.08
N THR A 210 -19.92 -7.75 31.01
CA THR A 210 -20.24 -8.84 31.98
C THR A 210 -20.23 -8.44 33.46
N ASN A 211 -20.24 -7.15 33.80
CA ASN A 211 -20.22 -6.71 35.21
C ASN A 211 -21.39 -5.82 35.64
N ASP A 212 -22.59 -6.03 35.09
CA ASP A 212 -23.82 -5.45 35.67
C ASP A 212 -24.94 -6.49 35.71
N THR A 213 -24.78 -7.52 36.54
CA THR A 213 -25.92 -8.20 37.19
C THR A 213 -25.45 -8.92 38.45
N GLN A 214 -25.39 -8.20 39.56
CA GLN A 214 -25.61 -8.73 40.92
C GLN A 214 -26.39 -7.72 41.73
#